data_AF-A0A6I2Y9Q5-F1
#
_entry.id   AF-A0A6I2Y9Q5-F1
#
_cell.length_a   1.000
_cell.length_b   1.000
_cell.length_c   1.000
_cell.angle_alpha   90.00
_cell.angle_beta   90.00
_cell.angle_gamma   90.00
#
_symmetry.space_group_name_H-M   'P 1'
#
loop_
_entity.id
_entity.type
_entity.pdbx_description
1 polymer ?
#
loop_
_entity_poly.entity_id
_entity_poly.type
_entity_poly.pdbx_seq_one_letter_code
_entity_poly.pdbx_strand_id
1 'polypeptide(L)'
;MIILATVRMQMAGFMEALILVYSILIVGWVVESWVLSSGMSPGRLTPVFKFLDGVVGPFMSLLRRFIPPLGPVDLSPLVALFAVQLGGGILVQLVRG
;
A
#
# COMPACT_ATOMS: atom_id res chain seq x y z
N MET A 1 -9.81 29.27 18.07
CA MET A 1 -10.28 27.86 18.05
C MET A 1 -10.49 27.32 16.63
N ILE A 2 -10.97 28.12 15.66
CA ILE A 2 -11.20 27.69 14.26
C ILE A 2 -9.92 27.23 13.54
N ILE A 3 -8.79 27.94 13.72
CA ILE A 3 -7.51 27.63 13.03
C ILE A 3 -6.97 26.24 13.43
N LEU A 4 -7.07 25.87 14.70
CA LEU A 4 -6.59 24.56 15.17
C LEU A 4 -7.42 23.42 14.57
N ALA A 5 -8.74 23.62 14.46
CA ALA A 5 -9.63 22.64 13.84
C ALA A 5 -9.34 22.48 12.35
N THR A 6 -9.12 23.57 11.61
CA THR A 6 -8.80 23.48 10.17
C THR A 6 -7.45 22.85 9.90
N VAL A 7 -6.43 23.10 10.73
CA VAL A 7 -5.13 22.44 10.62
C VAL A 7 -5.25 20.94 10.82
N ARG A 8 -5.97 20.48 11.86
CA ARG A 8 -6.20 19.04 12.11
C ARG A 8 -6.90 18.37 10.92
N MET A 9 -7.92 19.02 10.36
CA MET A 9 -8.63 18.50 9.19
C MET A 9 -7.73 18.40 7.95
N GLN A 10 -6.85 19.38 7.73
CA GLN A 10 -5.88 19.32 6.63
C GLN A 10 -4.87 18.18 6.83
N MET A 11 -4.39 17.97 8.06
CA MET A 11 -3.49 16.86 8.38
C MET A 11 -4.18 15.51 8.16
N ALA A 12 -5.41 15.35 8.62
CA ALA A 12 -6.21 14.14 8.41
C ALA A 12 -6.42 13.88 6.90
N GLY A 13 -6.78 14.90 6.12
CA GLY A 13 -6.94 14.78 4.67
C GLY A 13 -5.64 14.42 3.94
N PHE A 14 -4.50 14.97 4.38
CA PHE A 14 -3.20 14.59 3.84
C PHE A 14 -2.88 13.11 4.13
N MET A 15 -3.16 12.63 5.34
CA MET A 15 -2.98 11.23 5.71
C MET A 15 -3.88 10.30 4.89
N GLU A 16 -5.14 10.68 4.66
CA GLU A 16 -6.05 9.94 3.77
C GLU A 16 -5.49 9.84 2.35
N ALA A 17 -4.94 10.93 1.82
CA ALA A 17 -4.28 10.92 0.51
C ALA A 17 -3.09 9.96 0.48
N LEU A 18 -2.26 9.92 1.53
CA LEU A 18 -1.14 8.99 1.62
C LEU A 18 -1.60 7.53 1.66
N ILE A 19 -2.64 7.22 2.44
CA ILE A 19 -3.24 5.89 2.52
C ILE A 19 -3.77 5.45 1.15
N LEU A 20 -4.45 6.35 0.44
CA LEU A 20 -4.95 6.09 -0.91
C LEU A 20 -3.82 5.82 -1.90
N VAL A 21 -2.80 6.69 -1.95
CA VAL A 21 -1.65 6.52 -2.84
C VAL A 21 -0.96 5.20 -2.56
N TYR A 22 -0.69 4.88 -1.29
CA TYR A 22 -0.02 3.63 -0.93
C TYR A 22 -0.88 2.40 -1.27
N SER A 23 -2.20 2.47 -1.09
CA SER A 23 -3.12 1.41 -1.52
C SER A 23 -3.06 1.16 -3.03
N ILE A 24 -2.99 2.24 -3.83
CA ILE A 24 -2.82 2.13 -5.29
C ILE A 24 -1.48 1.50 -5.64
N LEU A 25 -0.40 1.87 -4.94
CA LEU A 25 0.92 1.24 -5.15
C LEU A 25 0.89 -0.26 -4.84
N ILE A 26 0.21 -0.68 -3.77
CA ILE A 26 0.02 -2.10 -3.48
C ILE A 26 -0.68 -2.81 -4.63
N VAL A 27 -1.77 -2.25 -5.15
CA VAL A 27 -2.48 -2.81 -6.31
C VAL A 27 -1.56 -2.87 -7.55
N GLY A 28 -0.79 -1.82 -7.81
CA GLY A 28 0.19 -1.79 -8.89
C GLY A 28 1.25 -2.90 -8.75
N TRP A 29 1.73 -3.14 -7.54
CA TRP A 29 2.68 -4.22 -7.24
C TRP A 29 2.05 -5.62 -7.45
N VAL A 30 0.75 -5.79 -7.16
CA VAL A 30 0.04 -7.04 -7.52
C VAL A 30 0.00 -7.25 -9.02
N VAL A 31 -0.33 -6.20 -9.78
CA VAL A 31 -0.35 -6.26 -11.24
C VAL A 31 1.03 -6.62 -11.78
N GLU A 32 2.09 -6.00 -11.25
CA GLU A 32 3.47 -6.38 -11.55
C GLU A 32 3.73 -7.88 -11.29
N SER A 33 3.32 -8.40 -10.12
CA SER A 33 3.49 -9.81 -9.80
C SER A 33 2.81 -10.73 -10.81
N TRP A 34 1.62 -10.35 -11.30
CA TRP A 34 0.90 -11.10 -12.32
C TRP A 34 1.61 -11.04 -13.67
N VAL A 35 2.08 -9.86 -14.08
CA VAL A 35 2.85 -9.67 -15.32
C VAL A 35 4.09 -10.56 -15.32
N LEU A 36 4.86 -10.56 -14.23
CA LEU A 36 6.05 -11.40 -14.09
C LEU A 36 5.70 -12.90 -14.09
N SER A 37 4.63 -13.29 -13.37
CA SER A 37 4.18 -14.69 -13.32
C SER A 37 3.67 -15.22 -14.67
N SER A 38 3.17 -14.35 -15.55
CA SER A 38 2.72 -14.70 -16.90
C SER A 38 3.86 -14.98 -17.89
N GLY A 39 5.12 -14.77 -17.49
CA GLY A 39 6.29 -14.88 -18.36
C GLY A 39 6.51 -13.66 -19.26
N MET A 40 5.74 -12.58 -19.08
CA MET A 40 5.91 -11.34 -19.83
C MET A 40 7.12 -10.54 -19.30
N SER A 41 7.96 -10.06 -20.22
CA SER A 41 9.07 -9.17 -19.88
C SER A 41 8.56 -7.74 -19.65
N PRO A 42 8.97 -7.06 -18.56
CA PRO A 42 8.51 -5.70 -18.25
C PRO A 42 8.99 -4.64 -19.27
N GLY A 43 10.08 -4.91 -20.00
CA GLY A 43 10.59 -4.00 -21.04
C GLY A 43 10.73 -2.56 -20.53
N ARG A 44 9.96 -1.63 -21.11
CA ARG A 44 9.95 -0.20 -20.72
C ARG A 44 9.39 0.08 -19.32
N LEU A 45 8.63 -0.85 -18.73
CA LEU A 45 8.05 -0.72 -17.40
C LEU A 45 9.01 -1.11 -16.27
N THR A 46 10.21 -1.62 -16.60
CA THR A 46 11.23 -2.02 -15.62
C THR A 46 11.51 -0.97 -14.52
N PRO A 47 11.59 0.35 -14.81
CA PRO A 47 11.78 1.36 -13.77
C PRO A 47 10.59 1.46 -12.80
N VAL A 48 9.36 1.28 -13.30
CA VAL A 48 8.14 1.29 -12.47
C VAL A 48 8.14 0.08 -11.54
N PHE A 49 8.50 -1.08 -12.06
CA PHE A 49 8.58 -2.34 -11.30
C PHE A 49 9.61 -2.21 -10.16
N LYS A 50 10.81 -1.72 -10.49
CA LYS A 50 11.84 -1.42 -9.47
C LYS A 50 11.38 -0.42 -8.40
N PHE A 51 10.59 0.58 -8.80
CA PHE A 51 10.04 1.55 -7.85
C PHE A 51 9.00 0.90 -6.92
N LEU A 52 8.07 0.12 -7.48
CA LEU A 52 7.07 -0.61 -6.71
C LEU A 52 7.72 -1.61 -5.76
N ASP A 53 8.71 -2.38 -6.22
CA ASP A 53 9.51 -3.26 -5.37
C ASP A 53 10.25 -2.50 -4.26
N GLY A 54 10.77 -1.31 -4.55
CA GLY A 54 11.46 -0.49 -3.55
C GLY A 54 10.52 0.08 -2.47
N VAL A 55 9.28 0.41 -2.83
CA VAL A 55 8.32 1.09 -1.93
C VAL A 55 7.38 0.10 -1.23
N VAL A 56 6.87 -0.88 -1.96
CA VAL A 56 5.89 -1.86 -1.49
C VAL A 56 6.57 -3.15 -1.02
N GLY A 57 7.67 -3.54 -1.66
CA GLY A 57 8.39 -4.79 -1.38
C GLY A 57 8.79 -4.98 0.09
N PRO A 58 9.38 -3.98 0.80
CA PRO A 58 9.71 -4.12 2.21
C PRO A 58 8.49 -4.45 3.08
N PHE A 59 7.35 -3.80 2.82
CA PHE A 59 6.11 -4.03 3.55
C PHE A 59 5.55 -5.43 3.28
N MET A 60 5.56 -5.88 2.02
CA MET A 60 5.14 -7.26 1.68
C MET A 60 6.08 -8.31 2.28
N SER A 61 7.39 -8.04 2.30
CA SER A 61 8.37 -8.94 2.91
C SER A 61 8.12 -9.13 4.40
N LEU A 62 7.65 -8.09 5.09
CA LEU A 62 7.27 -8.15 6.50
C LEU A 62 6.02 -9.04 6.66
N LEU A 63 4.99 -8.83 5.84
CA LEU A 63 3.75 -9.61 5.89
C LEU A 63 3.97 -11.09 5.59
N ARG A 64 4.84 -11.41 4.62
CA ARG A 64 5.24 -12.78 4.27
C ARG A 64 5.96 -13.53 5.39
N ARG A 65 6.47 -12.84 6.42
CA ARG A 65 7.00 -13.49 7.63
C ARG A 65 5.90 -14.04 8.53
N PHE A 66 4.71 -13.44 8.47
CA PHE A 66 3.56 -13.83 9.30
C PHE A 66 2.57 -14.70 8.53
N ILE A 67 2.47 -14.51 7.21
CA ILE A 67 1.58 -15.25 6.33
C ILE A 67 2.40 -16.28 5.56
N PRO A 68 2.28 -17.59 5.86
CA PRO A 68 2.91 -18.61 5.05
C PRO A 68 2.38 -18.55 3.60
N PRO A 69 3.20 -18.86 2.59
CA PRO A 69 2.77 -18.81 1.19
C PRO A 69 1.59 -19.77 0.95
N LEU A 70 0.41 -19.23 0.64
CA LEU A 70 -0.85 -19.98 0.46
C LEU A 70 -0.99 -20.57 -0.95
N GLY A 71 0.08 -21.19 -1.46
CA GLY A 71 0.13 -21.74 -2.81
C GLY A 71 0.49 -20.67 -3.87
N PRO A 72 0.07 -20.85 -5.14
CA PRO A 72 0.50 -20.00 -6.25
C PRO A 72 -0.16 -18.61 -6.29
N VAL A 73 -1.20 -18.38 -5.49
CA VAL A 73 -1.87 -17.07 -5.38
C VAL A 73 -1.43 -16.41 -4.08
N ASP A 74 -0.73 -15.28 -4.19
CA ASP A 74 -0.28 -14.52 -3.03
C ASP A 74 -1.47 -13.73 -2.44
N LEU A 75 -1.93 -14.11 -1.24
CA LEU A 75 -2.96 -13.37 -0.50
C LEU A 75 -2.38 -12.21 0.32
N SER A 76 -1.04 -12.09 0.42
CA SER A 76 -0.38 -11.01 1.15
C SER A 76 -0.84 -9.61 0.74
N PRO A 77 -1.12 -9.31 -0.55
CA PRO A 77 -1.61 -8.00 -0.95
C PRO A 77 -2.99 -7.65 -0.40
N LEU A 78 -3.88 -8.64 -0.24
CA LEU A 78 -5.19 -8.40 0.38
C LEU A 78 -5.01 -8.02 1.86
N VAL A 79 -4.14 -8.75 2.57
CA VAL A 79 -3.82 -8.44 3.97
C VAL A 79 -3.14 -7.09 4.09
N ALA A 80 -2.25 -6.74 3.15
CA ALA A 80 -1.58 -5.45 3.09
C ALA A 80 -2.57 -4.29 2.93
N LEU A 81 -3.53 -4.42 2.01
CA LEU A 81 -4.60 -3.45 1.84
C LEU A 81 -5.42 -3.31 3.12
N PHE A 82 -5.78 -4.43 3.75
CA PHE A 82 -6.51 -4.42 5.01
C PHE A 82 -5.73 -3.70 6.12
N ALA A 83 -4.44 -4.00 6.26
CA ALA A 83 -3.56 -3.40 7.26
C ALA A 83 -3.42 -1.88 7.05
N VAL A 84 -3.27 -1.44 5.80
CA VAL A 84 -3.14 -0.02 5.45
C VAL A 84 -4.45 0.73 5.67
N GLN A 85 -5.59 0.15 5.28
CA GLN A 85 -6.89 0.79 5.42
C GLN A 85 -7.34 0.87 6.89
N LEU A 86 -7.18 -0.22 7.65
CA LEU A 86 -7.53 -0.22 9.07
C LEU A 86 -6.55 0.61 9.89
N GLY A 87 -5.24 0.34 9.76
CA GLY A 87 -4.22 1.05 10.53
C GLY A 87 -4.18 2.53 10.20
N GLY A 88 -4.19 2.87 8.91
CA GLY A 88 -4.25 4.25 8.45
C GLY A 88 -5.56 4.94 8.85
N GLY A 89 -6.69 4.27 8.70
CA GLY A 89 -8.01 4.81 9.07
C GLY A 89 -8.10 5.14 10.57
N ILE A 90 -7.57 4.28 11.43
CA ILE A 90 -7.49 4.55 12.88
C ILE A 90 -6.63 5.79 13.14
N LEU A 91 -5.45 5.90 12.51
CA LEU A 91 -4.57 7.05 12.67
C LEU A 91 -5.25 8.36 12.23
N VAL A 92 -5.99 8.33 11.11
CA VAL A 92 -6.75 9.47 10.61
C VAL A 92 -7.85 9.87 11.60
N GLN A 93 -8.59 8.91 12.16
CA GLN A 93 -9.64 9.19 13.15
C GLN A 93 -9.07 9.83 14.41
N LEU A 94 -7.90 9.39 14.87
CA LEU A 94 -7.22 9.97 16.03
C LEU A 94 -6.76 11.41 15.79
N VAL A 95 -6.40 11.77 14.55
CA VAL A 95 -5.99 13.13 14.19
C VAL A 95 -7.20 14.04 13.96
N ARG A 96 -8.33 13.46 13.52
CA ARG A 96 -9.59 14.17 13.28
C ARG A 96 -10.36 14.49 14.56
N GLY A 97 -10.27 13.62 15.58
CA GLY A 97 -10.85 13.82 16.92
C GLY A 97 -10.19 14.97 17.69
#